data_AF-A0A933XIF6-F1
#
_entry.id   AF-A0A933XIF6-F1
#
_cell.length_a   1.000
_cell.length_b   1.000
_cell.length_c   1.000
_cell.angle_alpha   90.00
_cell.angle_beta   90.00
_cell.angle_gamma   90.00
#
_symmetry.space_group_name_H-M   'P 1'
#
loop_
_entity.id
_entity.type
_entity.pdbx_description
1 polymer ?
#
loop_
_entity_poly.entity_id
_entity_poly.type
_entity_poly.pdbx_seq_one_letter_code
_entity_poly.pdbx_strand_id
1 'polypeptide(L)'
;MKKTAAVLISIMFLMTLLIAVNADAAATYIGAKKCKACHMKQYKSWEATTMAKSFENLKAGVKAAEKKKAGLEDKDYTTDPKCLKCHTTGYGKGGFVSMEKTPDLAGVQCEGCHGPGGDFHQIMKKNKEFPLAEAKAAGLIIPSEDEKGCMTCHGGDSPFIEKVDAKYKFDFKERLKKTHEHFPLKNKH
;
A
#
# COMPACT_ATOMS: atom_id res chain seq x y z
N MET A 1 -27.78 0.51 61.88
CA MET A 1 -26.95 -0.36 61.01
C MET A 1 -27.28 0.02 59.55
N LYS A 2 -26.75 1.04 58.85
CA LYS A 2 -25.44 1.71 58.78
C LYS A 2 -24.28 0.74 58.52
N LYS A 3 -24.27 0.04 57.37
CA LYS A 3 -23.06 -0.59 56.76
C LYS A 3 -23.25 -1.25 55.38
N THR A 4 -24.43 -1.26 54.76
CA THR A 4 -24.66 -2.04 53.51
C THR A 4 -24.63 -1.24 52.20
N ALA A 5 -24.69 0.09 52.22
CA ALA A 5 -24.74 0.90 51.00
C ALA A 5 -23.37 1.22 50.36
N ALA A 6 -22.26 1.02 51.09
CA ALA A 6 -20.92 1.40 50.61
C ALA A 6 -20.22 0.32 49.76
N VAL A 7 -20.71 -0.93 49.76
CA VAL A 7 -20.06 -2.03 49.05
C VAL A 7 -20.54 -2.15 47.60
N LEU A 8 -21.77 -1.72 47.29
CA LEU A 8 -22.32 -1.82 45.93
C LEU A 8 -21.84 -0.71 44.98
N ILE A 9 -21.45 0.45 45.50
CA ILE A 9 -20.89 1.54 44.68
C ILE A 9 -19.42 1.27 44.32
N SER A 10 -18.71 0.45 45.12
CA SER A 10 -17.31 0.10 44.86
C SER A 10 -17.13 -0.96 43.76
N ILE A 11 -18.19 -1.69 43.38
CA ILE A 11 -18.14 -2.71 42.31
C ILE A 11 -18.50 -2.10 40.94
N MET A 12 -19.37 -1.08 40.91
CA MET A 12 -19.70 -0.37 39.67
C MET A 12 -18.57 0.52 39.13
N PHE A 13 -17.58 0.88 39.96
CA PHE A 13 -16.42 1.66 39.53
C PHE A 13 -15.21 0.78 39.11
N LEU A 14 -15.28 -0.54 39.34
CA LEU A 14 -14.25 -1.48 38.90
C LEU A 14 -14.60 -2.14 37.54
N MET A 15 -15.71 -1.73 36.91
CA MET A 15 -16.14 -2.23 35.60
C MET A 15 -15.81 -1.27 34.44
N THR A 16 -15.18 -0.13 34.71
CA THR A 16 -14.97 0.96 33.74
C THR A 16 -13.57 1.07 33.16
N LEU A 17 -12.71 0.04 33.21
CA LEU A 17 -11.38 0.14 32.59
C LEU A 17 -10.89 -1.17 31.96
N LEU A 18 -11.74 -1.82 31.16
CA LEU A 18 -11.31 -2.65 30.04
C LEU A 18 -11.71 -1.93 28.75
N ILE A 19 -11.20 -0.71 28.57
CA ILE A 19 -11.01 -0.21 27.21
C ILE A 19 -9.90 -1.11 26.67
N ALA A 20 -10.28 -2.15 25.93
CA ALA A 20 -9.36 -2.78 25.01
C ALA A 20 -8.86 -1.64 24.12
N VAL A 21 -7.66 -1.15 24.43
CA VAL A 21 -6.83 -0.49 23.44
C VAL A 21 -6.63 -1.56 22.38
N ASN A 22 -7.52 -1.55 21.38
CA ASN A 22 -7.19 -2.07 20.08
C ASN A 22 -6.00 -1.22 19.64
N ALA A 23 -4.80 -1.67 20.02
CA ALA A 23 -3.62 -1.29 19.30
C ALA A 23 -3.92 -1.76 17.88
N ASP A 24 -4.31 -0.84 17.01
CA ASP A 24 -4.31 -1.08 15.57
C ASP A 24 -2.95 -1.70 15.28
N ALA A 25 -2.94 -3.00 15.03
CA ALA A 25 -1.71 -3.72 14.78
C ALA A 25 -1.05 -3.00 13.61
N ALA A 26 0.19 -2.55 13.80
CA ALA A 26 0.87 -1.75 12.79
C ALA A 26 0.84 -2.52 11.46
N ALA A 27 0.39 -1.84 10.40
CA ALA A 27 0.30 -2.43 9.07
C ALA A 27 1.64 -3.07 8.69
N THR A 28 1.61 -4.39 8.46
CA THR A 28 2.83 -5.17 8.21
C THR A 28 2.99 -5.38 6.71
N TYR A 29 4.01 -4.74 6.14
CA TYR A 29 4.41 -4.91 4.74
C TYR A 29 5.43 -6.02 4.59
N ILE A 30 5.19 -6.97 3.68
CA ILE A 30 5.99 -8.19 3.53
C ILE A 30 6.81 -8.24 2.23
N GLY A 31 6.58 -7.30 1.32
CA GLY A 31 7.26 -7.14 0.05
C GLY A 31 6.79 -8.10 -1.05
N ALA A 32 6.90 -7.66 -2.30
CA ALA A 32 6.44 -8.38 -3.49
C ALA A 32 7.04 -9.80 -3.63
N LYS A 33 8.24 -10.03 -3.08
CA LYS A 33 8.90 -11.34 -3.10
C LYS A 33 8.09 -12.42 -2.38
N LYS A 34 7.33 -12.08 -1.34
CA LYS A 34 6.44 -13.05 -0.66
C LYS A 34 5.23 -13.38 -1.53
N CYS A 35 4.65 -12.37 -2.20
CA CYS A 35 3.56 -12.55 -3.14
C CYS A 35 3.97 -13.43 -4.34
N LYS A 36 5.21 -13.27 -4.83
CA LYS A 36 5.80 -14.03 -5.95
C LYS A 36 5.72 -15.54 -5.78
N ALA A 37 5.80 -16.05 -4.54
CA ALA A 37 5.80 -17.49 -4.26
C ALA A 37 4.53 -18.18 -4.77
N CYS A 38 3.38 -17.49 -4.74
CA CYS A 38 2.11 -17.99 -5.24
C CYS A 38 1.65 -17.31 -6.55
N HIS A 39 2.06 -16.05 -6.78
CA HIS A 39 1.63 -15.22 -7.90
C HIS A 39 2.77 -14.88 -8.88
N MET A 40 3.49 -15.91 -9.35
CA MET A 40 4.67 -15.72 -10.23
C MET A 40 4.35 -14.97 -11.52
N LYS A 41 3.22 -15.28 -12.18
CA LYS A 41 2.85 -14.65 -13.46
C LYS A 41 2.56 -13.16 -13.29
N GLN A 42 1.79 -12.81 -12.26
CA GLN A 42 1.49 -11.44 -11.87
C GLN A 42 2.78 -10.70 -11.51
N TYR A 43 3.65 -11.32 -10.70
CA TYR A 43 4.92 -10.72 -10.30
C TYR A 43 5.77 -10.37 -11.52
N LYS A 44 5.94 -11.29 -12.49
CA LYS A 44 6.72 -11.03 -13.71
C LYS A 44 6.13 -9.90 -14.56
N SER A 45 4.81 -9.84 -14.66
CA SER A 45 4.12 -8.77 -15.38
C SER A 45 4.30 -7.42 -14.67
N TRP A 46 4.12 -7.39 -13.34
CA TRP A 46 4.31 -6.21 -12.50
C TRP A 46 5.76 -5.68 -12.55
N GLU A 47 6.76 -6.55 -12.44
CA GLU A 47 8.19 -6.18 -12.40
C GLU A 47 8.64 -5.44 -13.67
N ALA A 48 7.97 -5.66 -14.80
CA ALA A 48 8.23 -4.95 -16.05
C ALA A 48 7.69 -3.50 -16.06
N THR A 49 6.73 -3.17 -15.19
CA THR A 49 6.00 -1.89 -15.20
C THR A 49 6.80 -0.72 -14.66
N THR A 50 6.31 0.50 -14.94
CA THR A 50 6.86 1.73 -14.36
C THR A 50 6.60 1.83 -12.86
N MET A 51 5.56 1.19 -12.32
CA MET A 51 5.28 1.19 -10.87
C MET A 51 6.37 0.44 -10.11
N ALA A 52 6.78 -0.74 -10.59
CA ALA A 52 7.89 -1.50 -10.02
C ALA A 52 9.21 -0.72 -10.03
N LYS A 53 9.44 0.07 -11.09
CA LYS A 53 10.65 0.87 -11.30
C LYS A 53 10.53 2.31 -10.81
N SER A 54 9.44 2.66 -10.11
CA SER A 54 9.11 4.06 -9.83
C SER A 54 10.17 4.76 -8.99
N PHE A 55 10.78 4.09 -8.00
CA PHE A 55 11.84 4.66 -7.17
C PHE A 55 13.05 5.15 -7.98
N GLU A 56 13.42 4.44 -9.05
CA GLU A 56 14.54 4.81 -9.91
C GLU A 56 14.35 6.18 -10.58
N ASN A 57 13.10 6.58 -10.84
CA ASN A 57 12.79 7.89 -11.42
C ASN A 57 13.12 9.07 -10.49
N LEU A 58 13.36 8.80 -9.20
CA LEU A 58 13.72 9.83 -8.22
C LEU A 58 15.19 10.22 -8.28
N LYS A 59 16.07 9.36 -8.80
CA LYS A 59 17.52 9.60 -8.83
C LYS A 59 17.87 10.76 -9.76
N ALA A 60 18.93 11.49 -9.44
CA ALA A 60 19.48 12.53 -10.33
C ALA A 60 19.87 11.94 -11.69
N GLY A 61 19.68 12.70 -12.78
CA GLY A 61 19.96 12.27 -14.15
C GLY A 61 18.91 11.35 -14.77
N VAL A 62 18.03 10.75 -13.97
CA VAL A 62 16.92 9.93 -14.47
C VAL A 62 15.72 10.83 -14.78
N LYS A 63 15.15 10.70 -15.98
CA LYS A 63 13.95 11.45 -16.42
C LYS A 63 14.11 12.98 -16.31
N ALA A 64 15.33 13.49 -16.49
CA ALA A 64 15.66 14.91 -16.34
C ALA A 64 14.78 15.83 -17.20
N ALA A 65 14.49 15.43 -18.45
CA ALA A 65 13.63 16.19 -19.35
C ALA A 65 12.18 16.27 -18.83
N GLU A 66 11.63 15.16 -18.33
CA GLU A 66 10.30 15.14 -17.73
C GLU A 66 10.25 15.93 -16.42
N LYS A 67 11.26 15.79 -15.54
CA LYS A 67 11.38 16.60 -14.32
C LYS A 67 11.36 18.09 -14.64
N LYS A 68 12.18 18.54 -15.60
CA LYS A 68 12.24 19.93 -16.04
C LYS A 68 10.89 20.43 -16.56
N LYS A 69 10.18 19.63 -17.37
CA LYS A 69 8.83 19.98 -17.85
C LYS A 69 7.83 20.15 -16.71
N ALA A 70 7.98 19.36 -15.65
CA ALA A 70 7.17 19.44 -14.44
C ALA A 70 7.64 20.53 -13.44
N GLY A 71 8.61 21.37 -13.81
CA GLY A 71 9.14 22.43 -12.94
C GLY A 71 10.06 21.94 -11.82
N LEU A 72 10.58 20.72 -11.93
CA LEU A 72 11.50 20.12 -10.97
C LEU A 72 12.95 20.26 -11.43
N GLU A 73 13.85 20.44 -10.45
CA GLU A 73 15.30 20.35 -10.67
C GLU A 73 15.71 18.90 -10.95
N ASP A 74 16.76 18.69 -11.74
CA ASP A 74 17.35 17.36 -11.91
C ASP A 74 18.31 17.04 -10.77
N LYS A 75 17.73 16.69 -9.62
CA LYS A 75 18.45 16.22 -8.43
C LYS A 75 17.90 14.89 -7.94
N ASP A 76 18.53 14.40 -6.87
CA ASP A 76 18.12 13.18 -6.20
C ASP A 76 16.97 13.46 -5.22
N TYR A 77 15.83 12.82 -5.45
CA TYR A 77 14.62 12.87 -4.62
C TYR A 77 14.40 11.58 -3.81
N THR A 78 15.37 10.65 -3.79
CA THR A 78 15.24 9.34 -3.11
C THR A 78 15.12 9.42 -1.59
N THR A 79 15.31 10.60 -1.01
CA THR A 79 15.08 10.89 0.41
C THR A 79 13.98 11.91 0.64
N ASP A 80 13.34 12.44 -0.41
CA ASP A 80 12.28 13.45 -0.30
C ASP A 80 10.95 12.79 0.12
N PRO A 81 10.43 13.09 1.33
CA PRO A 81 9.17 12.51 1.81
C PRO A 81 7.97 12.76 0.90
N LYS A 82 7.96 13.85 0.11
CA LYS A 82 6.87 14.15 -0.83
C LYS A 82 6.87 13.17 -2.00
N CYS A 83 8.05 12.79 -2.47
CA CYS A 83 8.22 11.84 -3.57
C CYS A 83 8.06 10.39 -3.11
N LEU A 84 8.60 10.06 -1.93
CA LEU A 84 8.58 8.70 -1.39
C LEU A 84 7.17 8.15 -1.16
N LYS A 85 6.19 9.01 -0.82
CA LYS A 85 4.77 8.64 -0.69
C LYS A 85 4.20 7.93 -1.92
N CYS A 86 4.67 8.29 -3.11
CA CYS A 86 4.14 7.76 -4.38
C CYS A 86 5.10 6.81 -5.11
N HIS A 87 6.38 6.78 -4.73
CA HIS A 87 7.43 6.04 -5.42
C HIS A 87 7.99 4.87 -4.59
N THR A 88 7.36 4.56 -3.45
CA THR A 88 7.69 3.42 -2.59
C THR A 88 6.43 2.77 -2.03
N THR A 89 6.58 1.63 -1.38
CA THR A 89 5.45 0.89 -0.81
C THR A 89 5.31 1.20 0.67
N GLY A 90 4.18 1.81 1.06
CA GLY A 90 3.82 2.00 2.46
C GLY A 90 4.61 3.08 3.23
N TYR A 91 5.21 4.05 2.54
CA TYR A 91 5.93 5.15 3.21
C TYR A 91 5.04 5.90 4.20
N GLY A 92 5.54 6.08 5.42
CA GLY A 92 4.79 6.71 6.52
C GLY A 92 3.62 5.88 7.07
N LYS A 93 3.47 4.62 6.63
CA LYS A 93 2.39 3.69 7.02
C LYS A 93 2.90 2.36 7.58
N GLY A 94 4.18 2.28 7.96
CA GLY A 94 4.82 1.03 8.40
C GLY A 94 5.54 0.26 7.29
N GLY A 95 5.56 0.78 6.06
CA GLY A 95 6.31 0.22 4.93
C GLY A 95 7.70 0.83 4.77
N PHE A 96 8.02 1.29 3.56
CA PHE A 96 9.34 1.84 3.22
C PHE A 96 9.76 2.96 4.19
N VAL A 97 11.00 2.88 4.68
CA VAL A 97 11.65 3.87 5.52
C VAL A 97 12.82 4.52 4.80
N SER A 98 13.75 3.71 4.30
CA SER A 98 14.91 4.15 3.52
C SER A 98 15.52 2.96 2.77
N MET A 99 16.48 3.24 1.87
CA MET A 99 17.19 2.18 1.15
C MET A 99 18.07 1.31 2.07
N GLU A 100 18.48 1.83 3.22
CA GLU A 100 19.29 1.09 4.20
C GLU A 100 18.44 0.16 5.05
N LYS A 101 17.22 0.58 5.42
CA LYS A 101 16.36 -0.15 6.35
C LYS A 101 15.40 -1.11 5.65
N THR A 102 14.83 -0.68 4.52
CA THR A 102 13.76 -1.40 3.83
C THR A 102 13.95 -1.35 2.30
N PRO A 103 15.14 -1.74 1.77
CA PRO A 103 15.40 -1.69 0.33
C PRO A 103 14.38 -2.49 -0.48
N ASP A 104 13.89 -3.59 0.10
CA ASP A 104 12.89 -4.47 -0.52
C ASP A 104 11.49 -3.86 -0.65
N LEU A 105 11.25 -2.64 -0.14
CA LEU A 105 9.99 -1.89 -0.30
C LEU A 105 10.13 -0.65 -1.21
N ALA A 106 11.28 -0.50 -1.87
CA ALA A 106 11.45 0.50 -2.91
C ALA A 106 10.54 0.18 -4.11
N GLY A 107 10.01 1.24 -4.73
CA GLY A 107 9.03 1.14 -5.81
C GLY A 107 7.60 0.87 -5.30
N VAL A 108 6.63 1.02 -6.19
CA VAL A 108 5.22 0.71 -5.92
C VAL A 108 5.00 -0.77 -6.22
N GLN A 109 4.80 -1.55 -5.17
CA GLN A 109 4.68 -3.00 -5.20
C GLN A 109 3.22 -3.45 -5.09
N CYS A 110 3.01 -4.76 -5.00
CA CYS A 110 1.70 -5.38 -4.82
C CYS A 110 0.90 -4.70 -3.71
N GLU A 111 1.53 -4.49 -2.55
CA GLU A 111 0.92 -3.93 -1.35
C GLU A 111 0.66 -2.42 -1.42
N GLY A 112 1.22 -1.74 -2.42
CA GLY A 112 0.89 -0.35 -2.73
C GLY A 112 -0.55 -0.18 -3.25
N CYS A 113 -1.10 -1.24 -3.85
CA CYS A 113 -2.47 -1.27 -4.36
C CYS A 113 -3.37 -2.25 -3.59
N HIS A 114 -2.84 -3.41 -3.20
CA HIS A 114 -3.59 -4.50 -2.56
C HIS A 114 -3.63 -4.45 -1.03
N GLY A 115 -3.05 -3.41 -0.42
CA GLY A 115 -2.96 -3.29 1.04
C GLY A 115 -1.78 -4.05 1.66
N PRO A 116 -1.51 -3.84 2.96
CA PRO A 116 -0.40 -4.47 3.68
C PRO A 116 -0.62 -5.99 3.78
N GLY A 117 0.34 -6.77 3.32
CA GLY A 117 0.19 -8.20 3.10
C GLY A 117 0.25 -9.06 4.36
N GLY A 118 0.69 -8.54 5.50
CA GLY A 118 0.97 -9.32 6.71
C GLY A 118 -0.09 -10.37 7.04
N ASP A 119 -1.34 -9.94 7.19
CA ASP A 119 -2.43 -10.78 7.69
C ASP A 119 -3.08 -11.62 6.60
N PHE A 120 -3.53 -11.00 5.50
CA PHE A 120 -4.20 -11.73 4.42
C PHE A 120 -3.27 -12.74 3.74
N HIS A 121 -1.95 -12.50 3.72
CA HIS A 121 -0.99 -13.50 3.26
C HIS A 121 -0.99 -14.76 4.14
N GLN A 122 -1.16 -14.65 5.46
CA GLN A 122 -1.24 -15.85 6.32
C GLN A 122 -2.50 -16.67 6.04
N ILE A 123 -3.64 -16.00 5.82
CA ILE A 123 -4.89 -16.66 5.42
C ILE A 123 -4.66 -17.44 4.12
N MET A 124 -4.11 -16.77 3.09
CA MET A 124 -3.81 -17.36 1.78
C MET A 124 -2.78 -18.50 1.85
N LYS A 125 -1.80 -18.40 2.77
CA LYS A 125 -0.78 -19.43 2.96
C LYS A 125 -1.33 -20.67 3.65
N LYS A 126 -2.25 -20.49 4.60
CA LYS A 126 -2.86 -21.58 5.37
C LYS A 126 -3.87 -22.36 4.52
N ASN A 127 -4.69 -21.64 3.76
CA ASN A 127 -5.78 -22.21 2.97
C ASN A 127 -5.67 -21.79 1.51
N LYS A 128 -5.72 -22.76 0.60
CA LYS A 128 -5.74 -22.48 -0.85
C LYS A 128 -7.06 -21.88 -1.33
N GLU A 129 -8.13 -22.14 -0.59
CA GLU A 129 -9.48 -21.63 -0.78
C GLU A 129 -9.90 -20.96 0.52
N PHE A 130 -10.33 -19.71 0.44
CA PHE A 130 -10.74 -18.89 1.56
C PHE A 130 -11.81 -17.91 1.09
N PRO A 131 -12.77 -17.51 1.92
CA PRO A 131 -13.73 -16.49 1.54
C PRO A 131 -13.01 -15.16 1.28
N LEU A 132 -13.24 -14.54 0.11
CA LEU A 132 -12.66 -13.23 -0.19
C LEU A 132 -12.97 -12.17 0.89
N ALA A 133 -14.14 -12.27 1.53
CA ALA A 133 -14.52 -11.39 2.64
C ALA A 133 -13.57 -11.49 3.84
N GLU A 134 -13.03 -12.67 4.14
CA GLU A 134 -12.06 -12.88 5.23
C GLU A 134 -10.73 -12.18 4.90
N ALA A 135 -10.24 -12.33 3.67
CA ALA A 135 -9.03 -11.65 3.22
C ALA A 135 -9.20 -10.12 3.19
N LYS A 136 -10.36 -9.62 2.75
CA LYS A 136 -10.70 -8.18 2.77
C LYS A 136 -10.76 -7.64 4.20
N ALA A 137 -11.35 -8.40 5.14
CA ALA A 137 -11.37 -8.03 6.56
C ALA A 137 -9.95 -8.00 7.16
N ALA A 138 -9.03 -8.80 6.64
CA ALA A 138 -7.60 -8.79 6.97
C ALA A 138 -6.77 -7.75 6.16
N GLY A 139 -7.42 -6.78 5.51
CA GLY A 139 -6.75 -5.65 4.87
C GLY A 139 -6.47 -5.80 3.37
N LEU A 140 -6.91 -6.89 2.72
CA LEU A 140 -6.81 -7.03 1.27
C LEU A 140 -7.68 -6.00 0.56
N ILE A 141 -7.08 -5.26 -0.37
CA ILE A 141 -7.76 -4.35 -1.28
C ILE A 141 -7.81 -4.97 -2.68
N ILE A 142 -8.94 -4.82 -3.36
CA ILE A 142 -9.12 -5.18 -4.77
C ILE A 142 -9.16 -3.87 -5.59
N PRO A 143 -8.05 -3.47 -6.23
CA PRO A 143 -7.93 -2.15 -6.86
C PRO A 143 -8.92 -1.89 -7.99
N SER A 144 -9.53 -2.94 -8.57
CA SER A 144 -10.54 -2.79 -9.61
C SER A 144 -11.89 -2.31 -9.09
N GLU A 145 -12.13 -2.36 -7.77
CA GLU A 145 -13.41 -1.98 -7.16
C GLU A 145 -13.49 -0.48 -6.82
N ASP A 146 -12.36 0.21 -6.61
CA ASP A 146 -12.32 1.63 -6.24
C ASP A 146 -11.05 2.32 -6.79
N GLU A 147 -11.23 3.42 -7.52
CA GLU A 147 -10.14 4.21 -8.10
C GLU A 147 -9.34 5.01 -7.07
N LYS A 148 -9.87 5.22 -5.84
CA LYS A 148 -9.24 6.06 -4.81
C LYS A 148 -7.81 5.64 -4.48
N GLY A 149 -7.54 4.34 -4.50
CA GLY A 149 -6.19 3.82 -4.29
C GLY A 149 -5.20 4.36 -5.33
N CYS A 150 -5.61 4.42 -6.60
CA CYS A 150 -4.80 4.98 -7.68
C CYS A 150 -4.64 6.50 -7.55
N MET A 151 -5.72 7.20 -7.19
CA MET A 151 -5.75 8.66 -7.08
C MET A 151 -4.92 9.22 -5.92
N THR A 152 -4.48 8.37 -4.99
CA THR A 152 -3.49 8.73 -3.96
C THR A 152 -2.18 9.20 -4.58
N CYS A 153 -1.83 8.71 -5.79
CA CYS A 153 -0.58 9.06 -6.48
C CYS A 153 -0.81 9.71 -7.86
N HIS A 154 -1.88 9.35 -8.58
CA HIS A 154 -2.13 9.81 -9.95
C HIS A 154 -2.99 11.09 -10.05
N GLY A 155 -3.09 11.83 -8.95
CA GLY A 155 -3.72 13.15 -8.87
C GLY A 155 -3.03 14.00 -7.81
N GLY A 156 -3.81 14.83 -7.09
CA GLY A 156 -3.35 15.56 -5.90
C GLY A 156 -2.07 16.35 -6.13
N ASP A 157 -1.07 16.11 -5.28
CA ASP A 157 0.22 16.81 -5.25
C ASP A 157 1.23 16.30 -6.31
N SER A 158 0.84 15.39 -7.19
CA SER A 158 1.73 14.93 -8.26
C SER A 158 2.11 16.11 -9.17
N PRO A 159 3.41 16.35 -9.42
CA PRO A 159 3.83 17.38 -10.37
C PRO A 159 3.61 16.94 -11.82
N PHE A 160 3.25 15.68 -12.07
CA PHE A 160 3.03 15.12 -13.40
C PHE A 160 1.53 14.98 -13.69
N ILE A 161 0.92 16.04 -14.23
CA ILE A 161 -0.51 16.13 -14.57
C ILE A 161 -0.72 16.49 -16.04
N GLU A 162 -1.96 16.33 -16.54
CA GLU A 162 -2.34 16.60 -17.95
C GLU A 162 -1.91 17.99 -18.44
N LYS A 163 -1.87 18.99 -17.54
CA LYS A 163 -1.39 20.36 -17.85
C LYS A 163 0.10 20.43 -18.20
N VAL A 164 0.91 19.51 -17.68
CA VAL A 164 2.37 19.44 -17.96
C VAL A 164 2.63 18.71 -19.27
N ASP A 165 1.92 17.60 -19.50
CA ASP A 165 1.98 16.79 -20.71
C ASP A 165 0.70 15.95 -20.78
N ALA A 166 0.02 15.95 -21.93
CA ALA A 166 -1.24 15.23 -22.10
C ALA A 166 -1.14 13.73 -21.76
N LYS A 167 0.06 13.13 -21.89
CA LYS A 167 0.31 11.73 -21.53
C LYS A 167 0.11 11.41 -20.04
N TYR A 168 0.09 12.43 -19.18
CA TYR A 168 -0.15 12.30 -17.74
C TYR A 168 -1.63 12.34 -17.38
N LYS A 169 -2.53 12.48 -18.36
CA LYS A 169 -3.95 12.21 -18.14
C LYS A 169 -4.12 10.82 -17.54
N PHE A 170 -4.85 10.77 -16.43
CA PHE A 170 -5.17 9.52 -15.74
C PHE A 170 -6.57 9.06 -16.17
N ASP A 171 -6.64 7.85 -16.71
CA ASP A 171 -7.89 7.14 -16.95
C ASP A 171 -7.82 5.83 -16.17
N PHE A 172 -8.73 5.66 -15.21
CA PHE A 172 -8.69 4.51 -14.30
C PHE A 172 -8.78 3.18 -15.05
N LYS A 173 -9.70 3.05 -16.02
CA LYS A 173 -9.93 1.80 -16.75
C LYS A 173 -8.76 1.44 -17.66
N GLU A 174 -8.15 2.43 -18.29
CA GLU A 174 -6.97 2.23 -19.15
C GLU A 174 -5.74 1.89 -18.30
N ARG A 175 -5.53 2.59 -17.18
CA ARG A 175 -4.37 2.40 -16.31
C ARG A 175 -4.43 1.07 -15.59
N LEU A 176 -5.59 0.65 -15.12
CA LEU A 176 -5.78 -0.65 -14.48
C LEU A 176 -5.33 -1.81 -15.40
N LYS A 177 -5.52 -1.71 -16.72
CA LYS A 177 -5.05 -2.74 -17.67
C LYS A 177 -3.52 -2.78 -17.81
N LYS A 178 -2.81 -1.74 -17.37
CA LYS A 178 -1.35 -1.55 -17.53
C LYS A 178 -0.56 -1.73 -16.23
N THR A 179 -1.20 -1.96 -15.08
CA THR A 179 -0.54 -2.12 -13.77
C THR A 179 0.10 -3.50 -13.59
N HIS A 180 -0.53 -4.54 -14.13
CA HIS A 180 0.01 -5.86 -14.45
C HIS A 180 -1.07 -6.64 -15.21
N GLU A 181 -0.69 -7.74 -15.83
CA GLU A 181 -1.62 -8.66 -16.46
C GLU A 181 -2.47 -9.38 -15.39
N HIS A 182 -3.78 -9.43 -15.64
CA HIS A 182 -4.75 -10.03 -14.74
C HIS A 182 -4.97 -11.49 -15.15
N PHE A 183 -4.29 -12.40 -14.48
CA PHE A 183 -4.50 -13.84 -14.70
C PHE A 183 -5.63 -14.34 -13.80
N PRO A 184 -6.49 -15.25 -14.30
CA PRO A 184 -7.44 -15.95 -13.46
C PRO A 184 -6.72 -16.62 -12.28
N LEU A 185 -7.27 -16.46 -11.08
CA LEU A 185 -6.75 -17.14 -9.91
C LEU A 185 -7.09 -18.63 -9.99
N LYS A 186 -6.13 -19.47 -9.56
CA LYS A 186 -6.18 -20.92 -9.75
C LYS A 186 -7.30 -21.58 -8.93
N ASN A 187 -7.61 -21.01 -7.76
CA ASN A 187 -8.61 -21.52 -6.83
C ASN A 187 -9.74 -20.49 -6.69
N LYS A 188 -10.93 -20.97 -6.33
CA LYS A 188 -12.07 -20.10 -6.02
C LYS A 188 -11.87 -19.44 -4.65
N HIS A 189 -12.38 -18.22 -4.53
CA HIS A 189 -12.33 -17.32 -3.39
C HIS A 189 -13.61 -16.46 -3.40
#